data_AF-A0A7G6SKL7-F1
#
_entry.id   AF-A0A7G6SKL7-F1
#
_cell.length_a   1.000
_cell.length_b   1.000
_cell.length_c   1.000
_cell.angle_alpha   90.00
_cell.angle_beta   90.00
_cell.angle_gamma   90.00
#
_symmetry.space_group_name_H-M   'P 1'
#
loop_
_entity.id
_entity.type
_entity.pdbx_description
1 polymer ?
#
loop_
_entity_poly.entity_id
_entity_poly.type
_entity_poly.pdbx_seq_one_letter_code
_entity_poly.pdbx_strand_id
1 'polypeptide(L)'
;MEQDSSGIAGNFDAMANFIEHFEINRDRGERCRFDANVVFKSSREVEEYTRVYLSFRDDDVSTVRFAEKGDLNPVFVHTEFRVTTSVMKFEDNELQITGVSPKVGAYKVSIRPA
;
A
#
# COMPACT_ATOMS: atom_id res chain seq x y z
N MET A 1 -25.67 2.04 10.62
CA MET A 1 -24.22 1.98 10.35
C MET A 1 -24.00 0.75 9.49
N GLU A 2 -24.10 0.90 8.17
CA GLU A 2 -23.96 -0.20 7.18
C GLU A 2 -22.86 0.12 6.15
N GLN A 3 -21.95 1.05 6.48
CA GLN A 3 -20.94 1.58 5.57
C GLN A 3 -19.55 0.93 5.69
N ASP A 4 -19.30 0.10 6.72
CA ASP A 4 -17.92 -0.37 7.00
C ASP A 4 -17.59 -1.74 6.39
N SER A 5 -18.53 -2.67 6.27
CA SER A 5 -18.21 -4.04 5.84
C SER A 5 -17.94 -4.17 4.34
N SER A 6 -18.64 -3.41 3.50
CA SER A 6 -18.48 -3.47 2.04
C SER A 6 -17.16 -2.83 1.57
N GLY A 7 -16.73 -1.73 2.21
CA GLY A 7 -15.44 -1.10 1.93
C GLY A 7 -14.26 -1.99 2.32
N ILE A 8 -14.35 -2.65 3.48
CA ILE A 8 -13.33 -3.59 3.95
C ILE A 8 -13.24 -4.82 3.03
N ALA A 9 -14.38 -5.40 2.65
CA ALA A 9 -14.43 -6.52 1.71
C ALA A 9 -13.80 -6.13 0.35
N GLY A 10 -14.14 -4.94 -0.18
CA GLY A 10 -13.55 -4.44 -1.42
C GLY A 10 -12.03 -4.24 -1.35
N ASN A 11 -11.49 -3.85 -0.20
CA ASN A 11 -10.05 -3.74 -0.01
C ASN A 11 -9.36 -5.12 -0.02
N PHE A 12 -9.96 -6.12 0.65
CA PHE A 12 -9.45 -7.49 0.60
C PHE A 12 -9.49 -8.06 -0.82
N ASP A 13 -10.57 -7.82 -1.56
CA ASP A 13 -10.71 -8.26 -2.96
C ASP A 13 -9.65 -7.61 -3.84
N ALA A 14 -9.42 -6.30 -3.70
CA ALA A 14 -8.37 -5.58 -4.42
C ALA A 14 -6.97 -6.16 -4.16
N MET A 15 -6.65 -6.43 -2.88
CA MET A 15 -5.38 -7.05 -2.52
C MET A 15 -5.27 -8.48 -3.06
N ALA A 16 -6.33 -9.28 -2.98
CA ALA A 16 -6.33 -10.66 -3.45
C ALA A 16 -6.12 -10.72 -4.97
N ASN A 17 -6.87 -9.92 -5.72
CA ASN A 17 -6.73 -9.81 -7.17
C ASN A 17 -5.33 -9.37 -7.58
N PHE A 18 -4.72 -8.42 -6.87
CA PHE A 18 -3.35 -7.98 -7.14
C PHE A 18 -2.32 -9.10 -6.91
N ILE A 19 -2.41 -9.81 -5.78
CA ILE A 19 -1.48 -10.90 -5.46
C ILE A 19 -1.63 -12.08 -6.43
N GLU A 20 -2.87 -12.43 -6.80
CA GLU A 20 -3.14 -13.48 -7.77
C GLU A 20 -2.65 -13.09 -9.17
N HIS A 21 -2.91 -11.85 -9.63
CA HIS A 21 -2.50 -11.37 -10.95
C HIS A 21 -0.98 -11.42 -11.17
N PHE A 22 -0.19 -11.15 -10.13
CA PHE A 22 1.27 -11.16 -10.19
C PHE A 22 1.91 -12.43 -9.62
N GLU A 23 1.12 -13.45 -9.32
CA GLU A 23 1.58 -14.72 -8.75
C GLU A 23 2.46 -14.54 -7.50
N ILE A 24 2.15 -13.54 -6.67
CA ILE A 24 2.94 -13.21 -5.48
C ILE A 24 2.65 -14.26 -4.39
N ASN A 25 3.71 -14.87 -3.87
CA ASN A 25 3.56 -15.89 -2.83
C ASN A 25 3.06 -15.28 -1.51
N ARG A 26 1.93 -15.81 -1.02
CA ARG A 26 1.40 -15.56 0.32
C ARG A 26 1.92 -16.61 1.30
N ASP A 27 2.48 -16.17 2.42
CA ASP A 27 2.95 -17.05 3.47
C ASP A 27 1.79 -17.59 4.33
N ARG A 28 2.10 -18.56 5.21
CA ARG A 28 1.11 -19.18 6.12
C ARG A 28 0.50 -18.20 7.12
N GLY A 29 1.07 -17.01 7.28
CA GLY A 29 0.59 -15.95 8.15
C GLY A 29 -0.28 -14.92 7.44
N GLU A 30 -0.74 -15.20 6.23
CA GLU A 30 -1.56 -14.30 5.41
C GLU A 30 -0.81 -13.01 5.03
N ARG A 31 0.51 -13.13 4.81
CA ARG A 31 1.38 -12.00 4.49
C ARG A 31 2.15 -12.26 3.21
N CYS A 32 2.52 -11.20 2.51
CA CYS A 32 3.41 -11.30 1.37
C CYS A 32 4.51 -10.23 1.43
N ARG A 33 5.64 -10.57 0.83
CA ARG A 33 6.83 -9.73 0.71
C ARG A 33 7.38 -9.86 -0.69
N PHE A 34 7.55 -8.73 -1.37
CA PHE A 34 8.03 -8.69 -2.74
C PHE A 34 8.68 -7.33 -3.00
N ASP A 35 9.53 -7.27 -4.01
CA ASP A 35 10.16 -6.02 -4.44
C ASP A 35 9.29 -5.37 -5.52
N ALA A 36 9.12 -4.06 -5.43
CA ALA A 36 8.19 -3.32 -6.30
C ALA A 36 8.69 -1.90 -6.55
N ASN A 37 8.27 -1.36 -7.70
CA ASN A 37 8.29 0.08 -7.92
C ASN A 37 7.08 0.69 -7.20
N VAL A 38 7.35 1.69 -6.35
CA VAL A 38 6.35 2.37 -5.54
C VAL A 38 6.37 3.84 -5.87
N VAL A 39 5.21 4.39 -6.22
CA VAL A 39 5.01 5.83 -6.38
C VAL A 39 4.15 6.34 -5.23
N PHE A 40 4.71 7.23 -4.41
CA PHE A 40 4.01 7.94 -3.36
C PHE A 40 3.69 9.36 -3.81
N LYS A 41 2.42 9.77 -3.69
CA LYS A 41 1.95 11.09 -4.07
C LYS A 41 1.16 11.75 -2.94
N SER A 42 1.62 12.91 -2.51
CA SER A 42 0.92 13.83 -1.60
C SER A 42 1.04 15.27 -2.15
N SER A 43 1.62 16.21 -1.39
CA SER A 43 2.07 17.50 -1.90
C SER A 43 3.31 17.39 -2.81
N ARG A 44 3.99 16.24 -2.77
CA ARG A 44 5.14 15.88 -3.60
C ARG A 44 4.94 14.49 -4.18
N GLU A 45 5.69 14.17 -5.21
CA GLU A 45 5.72 12.85 -5.84
C GLU A 45 7.11 12.23 -5.66
N VAL A 46 7.14 11.00 -5.15
CA VAL A 46 8.36 10.24 -4.89
C VAL A 46 8.20 8.86 -5.51
N GLU A 47 9.19 8.43 -6.28
CA GLU A 47 9.25 7.10 -6.87
C GLU A 47 10.46 6.34 -6.32
N GLU A 48 10.25 5.09 -5.89
CA GLU A 48 11.32 4.26 -5.37
C GLU A 48 11.08 2.77 -5.65
N TYR A 49 12.17 2.07 -5.96
CA TYR A 49 12.19 0.61 -5.95
C TYR A 49 12.50 0.12 -4.53
N THR A 50 11.53 -0.53 -3.88
CA THR A 50 11.64 -0.94 -2.47
C THR A 50 10.91 -2.25 -2.21
N ARG A 51 11.17 -2.85 -1.04
CA ARG A 51 10.47 -4.05 -0.58
C ARG A 51 9.14 -3.66 0.05
N VAL A 52 8.05 -4.23 -0.45
CA VAL A 52 6.70 -4.05 0.03
C VAL A 52 6.30 -5.20 0.96
N TYR A 53 5.57 -4.87 2.02
CA TYR A 53 4.93 -5.84 2.91
C TYR A 53 3.43 -5.58 2.99
N LEU A 54 2.64 -6.57 2.55
CA LEU A 54 1.19 -6.54 2.68
C LEU A 54 0.72 -7.66 3.63
N SER A 55 -0.26 -7.34 4.46
CA SER A 55 -0.91 -8.27 5.38
C SER A 55 -2.41 -8.31 5.09
N PHE A 56 -2.97 -9.52 4.94
CA PHE A 56 -4.38 -9.79 4.71
C PHE A 56 -5.16 -10.02 6.01
N ARG A 57 -4.60 -9.58 7.14
CA ARG A 57 -5.29 -9.62 8.42
C ARG A 57 -5.87 -8.24 8.73
N ASP A 58 -7.09 -8.22 9.26
CA ASP A 58 -7.78 -7.00 9.66
C ASP A 58 -7.12 -6.29 10.87
N ASP A 59 -6.43 -7.07 11.71
CA ASP A 59 -5.71 -6.61 12.90
C ASP A 59 -4.26 -6.15 12.64
N ASP A 60 -3.73 -6.39 11.45
CA ASP A 60 -2.31 -6.17 11.11
C ASP A 60 -2.11 -4.91 10.26
N VAL A 61 -0.87 -4.43 10.21
CA VAL A 61 -0.49 -3.22 9.48
C VAL A 61 0.37 -3.62 8.29
N SER A 62 -0.08 -3.28 7.09
CA SER A 62 0.77 -3.32 5.90
C SER A 62 1.70 -2.11 5.93
N THR A 63 2.98 -2.29 5.61
CA THR A 63 3.98 -1.22 5.72
C THR A 63 4.76 -1.10 4.44
N VAL A 64 4.88 0.12 3.93
CA VAL A 64 5.83 0.45 2.87
C VAL A 64 6.78 1.52 3.40
N ARG A 65 8.06 1.28 3.20
CA ARG A 65 9.14 2.20 3.58
C ARG A 65 9.79 2.73 2.32
N PHE A 66 9.86 4.04 2.21
CA PHE A 66 10.56 4.71 1.12
C PHE A 66 11.36 5.90 1.67
N ALA A 67 12.50 6.20 1.06
CA ALA A 67 13.33 7.35 1.32
C ALA A 67 12.96 8.48 0.35
N GLU A 68 12.26 9.50 0.84
CA GLU A 68 12.15 10.77 0.11
C GLU A 68 13.54 11.42 0.07
N LYS A 69 14.19 11.42 -1.10
CA LYS A 69 15.46 12.13 -1.30
C LYS A 69 15.17 13.64 -1.39
N GLY A 70 15.38 14.36 -0.30
CA GLY A 70 15.51 15.82 -0.32
C GLY A 70 16.95 16.26 -0.59
N ASP A 71 17.14 17.53 -0.96
CA ASP A 71 18.45 18.12 -1.29
C ASP A 71 19.47 18.08 -0.14
N LEU A 72 19.04 17.83 1.10
CA LEU A 72 19.90 17.92 2.28
C LEU A 72 19.93 16.68 3.20
N ASN A 73 18.99 15.74 3.10
CA ASN A 73 19.00 14.43 3.78
C ASN A 73 17.83 13.54 3.27
N PRO A 74 18.00 12.21 3.16
CA PRO A 74 16.89 11.30 2.89
C PRO A 74 15.93 11.28 4.08
N VAL A 75 14.65 11.58 3.83
CA VAL A 75 13.56 11.43 4.82
C VAL A 75 12.98 10.04 4.63
N PHE A 76 13.16 9.16 5.61
CA PHE A 76 12.49 7.86 5.61
C PHE A 76 11.01 8.05 5.92
N VAL A 77 10.18 7.89 4.89
CA VAL A 77 8.74 7.88 5.03
C VAL A 77 8.30 6.43 5.25
N HIS A 78 7.66 6.22 6.38
CA HIS A 78 6.98 4.98 6.72
C HIS A 78 5.49 5.21 6.53
N THR A 79 4.92 4.56 5.52
CA THR A 79 3.47 4.56 5.33
C THR A 79 2.91 3.23 5.78
N GLU A 80 2.01 3.33 6.75
CA GLU A 80 1.26 2.24 7.32
C GLU A 80 -0.14 2.25 6.70
N PHE A 81 -0.57 1.09 6.18
CA PHE A 81 -1.88 0.90 5.59
C PHE A 81 -2.61 -0.16 6.38
N ARG A 82 -3.88 0.10 6.68
CA ARG A 82 -4.77 -0.88 7.29
C ARG A 82 -5.93 -1.10 6.35
N VAL A 83 -6.26 -2.36 6.12
CA VAL A 83 -7.42 -2.75 5.29
C VAL A 83 -8.71 -2.10 5.79
N THR A 84 -8.78 -1.74 7.07
CA THR A 84 -9.95 -1.11 7.71
C THR A 84 -10.04 0.41 7.56
N THR A 85 -8.96 1.11 7.21
CA THR A 85 -8.94 2.59 7.20
C THR A 85 -8.41 3.20 5.91
N SER A 86 -7.73 2.41 5.09
CA SER A 86 -7.29 2.79 3.75
C SER A 86 -8.36 2.44 2.72
N VAL A 87 -8.31 3.06 1.54
CA VAL A 87 -9.07 2.61 0.37
C VAL A 87 -8.08 1.99 -0.60
N MET A 88 -8.32 0.74 -0.99
CA MET A 88 -7.46 -0.04 -1.84
C MET A 88 -8.20 -0.41 -3.13
N LYS A 89 -7.51 -0.28 -4.25
CA LYS A 89 -8.01 -0.66 -5.57
C LYS A 89 -6.90 -1.33 -6.36
N PHE A 90 -7.27 -2.32 -7.17
CA PHE A 90 -6.37 -2.90 -8.15
C PHE A 90 -6.86 -2.50 -9.55
N GLU A 91 -6.17 -1.55 -10.16
CA GLU A 91 -6.52 -0.94 -11.45
C GLU A 91 -5.23 -0.68 -12.23
N ASP A 92 -5.26 -0.80 -13.56
CA ASP A 92 -4.11 -0.53 -14.44
C ASP A 92 -2.82 -1.31 -14.08
N ASN A 93 -2.98 -2.54 -13.56
CA ASN A 93 -1.89 -3.39 -13.07
C ASN A 93 -1.11 -2.78 -11.88
N GLU A 94 -1.75 -1.90 -11.11
CA GLU A 94 -1.19 -1.32 -9.89
C GLU A 94 -2.13 -1.52 -8.70
N LEU A 95 -1.56 -1.87 -7.55
CA LEU A 95 -2.29 -1.73 -6.29
C LEU A 95 -2.21 -0.27 -5.86
N GLN A 96 -3.35 0.40 -5.90
CA GLN A 96 -3.52 1.79 -5.52
C GLN A 96 -4.11 1.87 -4.12
N ILE A 97 -3.41 2.55 -3.21
CA ILE A 97 -3.84 2.75 -1.83
C ILE A 97 -3.96 4.25 -1.56
N THR A 98 -5.15 4.71 -1.21
CA THR A 98 -5.40 6.10 -0.81
C THR A 98 -5.72 6.18 0.68
N GLY A 99 -5.28 7.28 1.29
CA GLY A 99 -5.48 7.51 2.72
C GLY A 99 -5.22 8.97 3.09
N VAL A 100 -5.37 9.26 4.38
CA VAL A 100 -5.09 10.58 4.95
C VAL A 100 -4.18 10.40 6.16
N SER A 101 -3.16 11.25 6.24
CA SER A 101 -2.20 11.30 7.36
C SER A 101 -2.13 12.72 7.93
N PRO A 102 -2.04 12.90 9.26
CA PRO A 102 -1.85 14.21 9.87
C PRO A 102 -0.59 14.95 9.39
N LYS A 103 0.45 14.21 8.95
CA LYS A 103 1.74 14.78 8.56
C LYS A 103 1.79 15.27 7.11
N VAL A 104 1.13 14.57 6.21
CA VAL A 104 1.24 14.78 4.75
C VAL A 104 -0.10 15.06 4.07
N GLY A 105 -1.20 15.06 4.83
CA GLY A 105 -2.55 15.23 4.30
C GLY A 105 -3.04 13.99 3.56
N ALA A 106 -3.89 14.19 2.55
CA ALA A 106 -4.32 13.12 1.66
C ALA A 106 -3.13 12.64 0.80
N TYR A 107 -3.03 11.33 0.64
CA TYR A 107 -1.98 10.70 -0.15
C TYR A 107 -2.52 9.52 -0.99
N LYS A 108 -1.78 9.19 -2.05
CA LYS A 108 -1.95 7.99 -2.87
C LYS A 108 -0.62 7.25 -2.96
N VAL A 109 -0.67 5.93 -2.88
CA VAL A 109 0.46 5.03 -3.12
C VAL A 109 0.08 4.10 -4.26
N SER A 110 0.90 4.02 -5.30
CA SER A 110 0.79 3.05 -6.38
C SER A 110 1.92 2.04 -6.24
N ILE A 111 1.59 0.75 -6.24
CA ILE A 111 2.55 -0.35 -6.09
C ILE A 111 2.48 -1.22 -7.34
N ARG A 112 3.64 -1.42 -7.99
CA ARG A 112 3.79 -2.30 -9.14
C ARG A 112 4.96 -3.27 -8.91
N PRO A 113 4.72 -4.59 -8.81
CA PRO A 113 5.78 -5.58 -8.70
C PRO A 113 6.73 -5.50 -9.90
N ALA A 114 8.01 -5.82 -9.66
CA ALA A 114 9.03 -5.86 -10.71
C ALA A 114 9.05 -7.20 -11.45
#